data_AF-A0A7S2B8H7-F1
#
_entry.id   AF-A0A7S2B8H7-F1
#
_cell.length_a   1.000
_cell.length_b   1.000
_cell.length_c   1.000
_cell.angle_alpha   90.00
_cell.angle_beta   90.00
_cell.angle_gamma   90.00
#
_symmetry.space_group_name_H-M   'P 1'
#
loop_
_entity.id
_entity.type
_entity.pdbx_description
1 polymer ?
#
loop_
_entity_poly.entity_id
_entity_poly.type
_entity_poly.pdbx_seq_one_letter_code
_entity_poly.pdbx_strand_id
1 'polypeptide(L)'
;SPYLRFGELSPRQVVHAVKEAIGSRRTPAAYLRKLAWRDLAYWALWRFPTLAHEPFRPHYSSQWWEEDCDGRLLDAWRRARTGFPLVDAAMTQLWHVGWMPNYMRHVVAGFLVEYLSLDWRHGER
;
A
#
# COMPACT_ATOMS: atom_id res chain seq x y z
N SER A 1 2.27 -1.98 -11.76
CA SER A 1 2.64 -1.01 -10.71
C SER A 1 4.11 -0.57 -10.81
N PRO A 2 5.13 -1.46 -10.91
CA PRO A 2 6.53 -1.02 -10.99
C PRO A 2 6.81 -0.22 -12.28
N TYR A 3 6.41 -0.73 -13.44
CA TYR A 3 6.57 -0.04 -14.73
C TYR A 3 5.97 1.38 -14.75
N LEU A 4 4.83 1.58 -14.07
CA LEU A 4 4.22 2.91 -13.93
C LEU A 4 4.95 3.79 -12.91
N ARG A 5 5.51 3.20 -11.84
CA ARG A 5 6.25 3.91 -10.79
C ARG A 5 7.58 4.46 -11.32
N PHE A 6 8.27 3.68 -12.15
CA PHE A 6 9.56 4.06 -12.74
C PHE A 6 9.43 4.81 -14.08
N GLY A 7 8.21 5.00 -14.59
CA GLY A 7 7.98 5.74 -15.84
C GLY A 7 8.30 4.96 -17.11
N GLU A 8 8.62 3.67 -17.01
CA GLU A 8 8.82 2.75 -18.15
C GLU A 8 7.53 2.58 -18.98
N LEU A 9 6.37 2.82 -18.37
CA LEU A 9 5.07 2.81 -19.05
C LEU A 9 4.31 4.10 -18.75
N SER A 10 3.82 4.79 -19.79
CA SER A 10 3.01 6.00 -19.59
C SER A 10 1.60 5.64 -19.13
N PRO A 11 1.06 6.32 -18.10
CA PRO A 11 -0.32 6.13 -17.70
C PRO A 11 -1.34 6.40 -18.81
N ARG A 12 -1.06 7.40 -19.65
CA ARG A 12 -1.92 7.78 -20.77
C ARG A 12 -1.96 6.67 -21.82
N GLN A 13 -0.81 6.06 -22.12
CA GLN A 13 -0.73 4.90 -23.01
C GLN A 13 -1.59 3.75 -22.48
N VAL A 14 -1.54 3.47 -21.18
CA VAL A 14 -2.39 2.44 -20.56
C VAL A 14 -3.88 2.76 -20.75
N VAL A 15 -4.30 4.01 -20.51
CA VAL A 15 -5.70 4.42 -20.70
C VAL A 15 -6.15 4.20 -22.15
N HIS A 16 -5.33 4.61 -23.12
CA HIS A 16 -5.64 4.43 -24.54
C HIS A 16 -5.73 2.95 -24.92
N ALA A 17 -4.71 2.15 -24.57
CA ALA A 17 -4.69 0.72 -24.87
C ALA A 17 -5.88 -0.04 -24.25
N VAL A 18 -6.26 0.30 -23.02
CA VAL A 18 -7.41 -0.32 -22.34
C VAL A 18 -8.73 0.07 -23.00
N LYS A 19 -8.88 1.33 -23.45
CA LYS A 19 -10.07 1.78 -24.19
C LYS A 19 -10.17 1.10 -25.56
N GLU A 20 -9.05 0.97 -26.27
CA GLU A 20 -8.98 0.29 -27.56
C GLU A 20 -9.32 -1.20 -27.44
N ALA A 21 -8.72 -1.90 -26.47
CA ALA A 21 -8.93 -3.34 -26.28
C ALA A 21 -10.39 -3.72 -25.93
N ILE A 22 -11.12 -2.85 -25.23
CA ILE A 22 -12.50 -3.11 -24.82
C ILE A 22 -13.52 -2.63 -25.87
N GLY A 23 -13.13 -1.68 -26.72
CA GLY A 23 -14.01 -1.08 -27.72
C GLY A 23 -15.15 -0.26 -27.10
N SER A 24 -16.13 0.11 -27.93
CA SER A 24 -17.23 1.02 -27.55
C SER A 24 -18.32 0.40 -26.68
N ARG A 25 -18.33 -0.93 -26.48
CA ARG A 25 -19.43 -1.64 -25.82
C ARG A 25 -19.34 -1.67 -24.29
N ARG A 26 -18.19 -1.37 -23.69
CA ARG A 26 -17.99 -1.40 -22.24
C ARG A 26 -17.00 -0.34 -21.78
N THR A 27 -17.31 0.31 -20.66
CA THR A 27 -16.37 1.23 -20.01
C THR A 27 -15.45 0.45 -19.06
N PRO A 28 -14.11 0.55 -19.17
CA PRO A 28 -13.13 -0.07 -18.26
C PRO A 28 -13.09 0.55 -16.85
N ALA A 29 -14.23 0.97 -16.30
CA ALA A 29 -14.30 1.84 -15.13
C ALA A 29 -13.53 1.27 -13.93
N ALA A 30 -13.62 -0.03 -13.67
CA ALA A 30 -12.91 -0.67 -12.56
C ALA A 30 -11.37 -0.61 -12.71
N TYR A 31 -10.85 -0.78 -13.93
CA TYR A 31 -9.42 -0.69 -14.20
C TYR A 31 -8.95 0.77 -14.18
N LEU A 32 -9.67 1.67 -14.86
CA LEU A 32 -9.34 3.09 -14.89
C LEU A 32 -9.37 3.73 -13.50
N ARG A 33 -10.25 3.26 -12.61
CA ARG A 33 -10.27 3.68 -11.20
C ARG A 33 -8.97 3.37 -10.47
N LYS A 34 -8.25 2.30 -10.83
CA LYS A 34 -6.92 2.02 -10.25
C LYS A 34 -5.89 3.06 -10.65
N LEU A 35 -5.97 3.58 -11.88
CA LEU A 35 -5.11 4.69 -12.32
C LEU A 35 -5.52 6.00 -11.62
N ALA A 36 -6.81 6.24 -11.44
CA ALA A 36 -7.30 7.39 -10.69
C ALA A 36 -6.82 7.37 -9.23
N TRP A 37 -6.78 6.21 -8.56
CA TRP A 37 -6.21 6.07 -7.22
C TRP A 37 -4.73 6.46 -7.16
N ARG A 38 -3.95 6.12 -8.19
CA ARG A 38 -2.55 6.57 -8.29
C ARG A 38 -2.47 8.09 -8.37
N ASP A 39 -3.26 8.69 -9.26
CA ASP A 39 -3.22 10.15 -9.46
C ASP A 39 -3.73 10.90 -8.23
N LEU A 40 -4.72 10.35 -7.54
CA LEU A 40 -5.20 10.86 -6.26
C LEU A 40 -4.09 10.82 -5.20
N ALA A 41 -3.29 9.74 -5.14
CA ALA A 41 -2.17 9.65 -4.19
C ALA A 41 -1.09 10.69 -4.48
N TYR A 42 -0.74 10.93 -5.75
CA TYR A 42 0.18 12.00 -6.14
C TYR A 42 -0.38 13.39 -5.82
N TRP A 43 -1.65 13.62 -6.13
CA TRP A 43 -2.31 14.89 -5.82
C TRP A 43 -2.38 15.14 -4.33
N ALA A 44 -2.69 14.11 -3.53
CA ALA A 44 -2.73 14.20 -2.08
C ALA A 44 -1.36 14.56 -1.50
N LEU A 45 -0.29 13.92 -1.96
CA LEU A 45 1.07 14.24 -1.51
C LEU A 45 1.50 15.65 -1.94
N TRP A 46 1.13 16.08 -3.16
CA TRP A 46 1.39 17.45 -3.61
C TRP A 46 0.66 18.50 -2.75
N ARG A 47 -0.61 18.22 -2.40
CA ARG A 47 -1.43 19.14 -1.60
C ARG A 47 -1.05 19.13 -0.11
N PHE A 48 -0.62 17.97 0.40
CA PHE A 48 -0.27 17.73 1.79
C PHE A 48 1.12 17.09 1.87
N PRO A 49 2.20 17.87 1.78
CA PRO A 49 3.57 17.34 1.74
C PRO A 49 3.96 16.53 2.98
N THR A 50 3.32 16.77 4.12
CA THR A 50 3.58 16.05 5.38
C THR A 50 2.91 14.68 5.44
N LEU A 51 2.07 14.31 4.47
CA LEU A 51 1.33 13.05 4.44
C LEU A 51 2.21 11.79 4.53
N ALA A 52 3.49 11.91 4.17
CA ALA A 52 4.46 10.82 4.29
C ALA A 52 4.88 10.51 5.74
N HIS A 53 4.73 11.47 6.67
CA HIS A 53 5.26 11.36 8.03
C HIS A 53 4.25 11.73 9.11
N GLU A 54 3.19 12.43 8.76
CA GLU A 54 2.14 12.87 9.67
C GLU A 54 0.80 12.24 9.31
N PRO A 55 -0.02 11.89 10.31
CA PRO A 55 -1.36 11.39 10.04
C PRO A 55 -2.20 12.47 9.35
N PHE A 56 -2.92 12.08 8.29
CA PHE A 56 -3.77 13.00 7.54
C PHE A 56 -4.88 13.64 8.40
N ARG A 57 -5.41 12.90 9.38
CA ARG A 57 -6.41 13.41 10.31
C ARG A 57 -5.74 13.80 11.64
N PRO A 58 -5.88 15.06 12.09
CA PRO A 58 -5.16 15.56 13.27
C PRO A 58 -5.38 14.76 14.56
N HIS A 59 -6.54 14.14 14.77
CA HIS A 59 -6.80 13.37 16.00
C HIS A 59 -5.94 12.10 16.13
N TYR A 60 -5.38 11.58 15.03
CA TYR A 60 -4.43 10.46 15.10
C TYR A 60 -3.01 10.89 15.48
N SER A 61 -2.73 12.20 15.60
CA SER A 61 -1.43 12.68 16.07
C SER A 61 -1.16 12.31 17.53
N SER A 62 -2.21 12.19 18.33
CA SER A 62 -2.17 11.74 19.72
C SER A 62 -2.46 10.25 19.88
N GLN A 63 -2.43 9.46 18.80
CA GLN A 63 -2.63 8.02 18.87
C GLN A 63 -1.51 7.39 19.70
N TRP A 64 -1.88 6.61 20.71
CA TRP A 64 -0.94 5.79 21.47
C TRP A 64 -0.60 4.53 20.68
N TRP A 65 0.69 4.23 20.58
CA TRP A 65 1.21 3.00 19.97
C TRP A 65 1.85 2.15 21.06
N GLU A 66 1.77 0.83 20.93
CA GLU A 66 2.44 -0.09 21.85
C GLU A 66 3.96 0.02 21.72
N GLU A 67 4.66 -0.01 22.86
CA GLU A 67 6.11 -0.04 22.90
C GLU A 67 6.61 -1.47 22.63
N ASP A 68 7.21 -1.70 21.47
CA ASP A 68 7.92 -2.96 21.17
C ASP A 68 9.38 -2.84 21.63
N CYS A 69 9.59 -2.78 22.95
CA CYS A 69 10.90 -2.52 23.56
C CYS A 69 12.02 -3.46 23.06
N ASP A 70 11.70 -4.74 22.84
CA ASP A 70 12.64 -5.74 22.34
C ASP A 70 12.65 -5.85 20.80
N GLY A 71 11.79 -5.08 20.10
CA GLY A 71 11.66 -5.08 18.64
C GLY A 71 11.15 -6.39 18.03
N ARG A 72 10.61 -7.30 18.85
CA ARG A 72 10.30 -8.68 18.44
C ARG A 72 9.06 -8.74 17.58
N LEU A 73 8.05 -7.94 17.88
CA LEU A 73 6.80 -7.94 17.12
C LEU A 73 7.03 -7.39 15.72
N LEU A 74 7.77 -6.29 15.61
CA LEU A 74 8.10 -5.69 14.33
C LEU A 74 9.02 -6.60 13.49
N ASP A 75 10.03 -7.23 14.10
CA ASP A 75 10.90 -8.18 13.41
C ASP A 75 10.13 -9.42 12.92
N ALA A 76 9.22 -9.95 13.74
CA ALA A 76 8.37 -11.08 13.37
C ALA A 76 7.49 -10.73 12.16
N TRP A 77 6.87 -9.55 12.16
CA TRP A 77 6.08 -9.07 11.02
C TRP A 77 6.92 -8.89 9.76
N ARG A 78 8.08 -8.22 9.85
CA ARG A 78 9.00 -7.99 8.73
C ARG A 78 9.52 -9.29 8.12
N ARG A 79 9.77 -10.31 8.94
CA ARG A 79 10.37 -11.59 8.53
C ARG A 79 9.36 -12.71 8.27
N ALA A 80 8.06 -12.41 8.23
CA ALA A 80 7.02 -13.42 8.02
C ALA A 80 7.06 -14.55 9.07
N ARG A 81 7.23 -14.20 10.35
CA ARG A 81 7.26 -15.11 11.49
C ARG A 81 6.24 -14.71 12.56
N THR A 82 5.11 -14.16 12.14
CA THR A 82 4.03 -13.73 13.04
C THR A 82 3.25 -14.91 13.62
N GLY A 83 3.31 -16.08 12.97
CA GLY A 83 2.50 -17.24 13.32
C GLY A 83 1.10 -17.19 12.69
N PHE A 84 0.80 -16.16 11.90
CA PHE A 84 -0.46 -16.02 11.16
C PHE A 84 -0.21 -16.36 9.68
N PRO A 85 -0.66 -17.54 9.19
CA PRO A 85 -0.27 -18.02 7.86
C PRO A 85 -0.57 -17.06 6.72
N LEU A 86 -1.68 -16.31 6.79
CA LEU A 86 -2.06 -15.34 5.77
C LEU A 86 -1.11 -14.13 5.73
N VAL A 87 -0.73 -13.61 6.90
CA VAL A 87 0.20 -12.48 7.04
C VAL A 87 1.60 -12.92 6.62
N ASP A 88 2.03 -14.08 7.12
CA ASP A 88 3.35 -14.62 6.83
C ASP A 88 3.50 -14.94 5.34
N ALA A 89 2.49 -15.53 4.69
CA ALA A 89 2.52 -15.78 3.25
C ALA A 89 2.62 -14.48 2.43
N ALA A 90 1.88 -13.43 2.84
CA ALA A 90 1.93 -12.13 2.17
C ALA A 90 3.31 -11.48 2.33
N MET A 91 3.84 -11.43 3.57
CA MET A 91 5.16 -10.85 3.84
C MET A 91 6.29 -11.64 3.16
N THR A 92 6.18 -12.97 3.10
CA THR A 92 7.09 -13.84 2.33
C THR A 92 7.05 -13.51 0.83
N GLN A 93 5.86 -13.34 0.26
CA GLN A 93 5.72 -12.94 -1.15
C GLN A 93 6.39 -11.59 -1.41
N LEU A 94 6.19 -10.61 -0.52
CA LEU A 94 6.83 -9.30 -0.65
C LEU A 94 8.35 -9.42 -0.64
N TRP A 95 8.92 -10.25 0.24
CA TRP A 95 10.35 -10.46 0.36
C TRP A 95 10.97 -11.10 -0.90
N HIS A 96 10.34 -12.16 -1.43
CA HIS A 96 10.90 -12.90 -2.56
C HIS A 96 10.60 -12.27 -3.93
N VAL A 97 9.46 -11.60 -4.09
CA VAL A 97 8.98 -11.10 -5.39
C VAL A 97 9.10 -9.58 -5.51
N GLY A 98 9.19 -8.86 -4.38
CA GLY A 98 9.16 -7.39 -4.37
C GLY A 98 7.77 -6.82 -4.69
N TRP A 99 6.73 -7.65 -4.71
CA TRP A 99 5.36 -7.24 -4.99
C TRP A 99 4.35 -8.07 -4.22
N MET A 100 3.32 -7.38 -3.71
CA MET A 100 2.18 -7.98 -3.03
C MET A 100 0.87 -7.47 -3.62
N PRO A 101 -0.18 -8.32 -3.76
CA PRO A 101 -1.53 -7.91 -4.14
C PRO A 101 -2.08 -6.81 -3.24
N ASN A 102 -2.83 -5.86 -3.81
CA ASN A 102 -3.35 -4.72 -3.05
C ASN A 102 -4.17 -5.11 -1.82
N TYR A 103 -5.00 -6.15 -1.94
CA TYR A 103 -5.80 -6.63 -0.82
C TYR A 103 -4.92 -7.15 0.33
N MET A 104 -3.86 -7.90 0.02
CA MET A 104 -2.93 -8.37 1.05
C MET A 104 -2.17 -7.23 1.72
N ARG A 105 -1.89 -6.11 1.00
CA ARG A 105 -1.31 -4.91 1.62
C ARG A 105 -2.20 -4.34 2.71
N HIS A 106 -3.52 -4.33 2.51
CA HIS A 106 -4.46 -3.91 3.55
C HIS A 106 -4.44 -4.88 4.73
N VAL A 107 -4.39 -6.19 4.49
CA VAL A 107 -4.33 -7.21 5.56
C VAL A 107 -3.08 -7.04 6.41
N VAL A 108 -1.89 -6.95 5.80
CA VAL A 108 -0.64 -6.85 6.58
C VAL A 108 -0.47 -5.49 7.27
N ALA A 109 -0.98 -4.41 6.66
CA ALA A 109 -0.98 -3.08 7.27
C ALA A 109 -1.97 -2.99 8.44
N GLY A 110 -3.19 -3.53 8.29
CA GLY A 110 -4.16 -3.63 9.37
C GLY A 110 -3.64 -4.52 10.51
N PHE A 111 -2.95 -5.62 10.19
CA PHE A 111 -2.31 -6.44 11.21
C PHE A 111 -1.24 -5.66 11.99
N LEU A 112 -0.40 -4.87 11.33
CA LEU A 112 0.60 -4.04 12.01
C LEU A 112 -0.04 -2.98 12.92
N VAL A 113 -1.01 -2.23 12.38
CA VAL A 113 -1.57 -1.03 13.03
C VAL A 113 -2.65 -1.37 14.06
N GLU A 114 -3.50 -2.36 13.79
CA GLU A 114 -4.66 -2.69 14.63
C GLU A 114 -4.40 -3.89 15.54
N TYR A 115 -3.70 -4.92 15.04
CA TYR A 115 -3.48 -6.15 15.82
C TYR A 115 -2.22 -6.06 16.69
N LEU A 116 -1.11 -5.59 16.12
CA LEU A 116 0.12 -5.35 16.88
C LEU A 116 0.13 -3.97 17.56
N SER A 117 -0.78 -3.07 17.18
CA SER A 117 -0.87 -1.70 17.71
C SER A 117 0.45 -0.92 17.57
N LEU A 118 1.20 -1.17 16.49
CA LEU A 118 2.47 -0.51 16.20
C LEU A 118 2.29 0.67 15.25
N ASP A 119 3.19 1.66 15.36
CA ASP A 119 3.17 2.85 14.50
C ASP A 119 3.24 2.46 13.02
N TRP A 120 2.26 2.91 12.24
CA TRP A 120 2.16 2.67 10.80
C TRP A 120 3.41 3.06 10.03
N ARG A 121 4.17 4.05 10.53
CA ARG A 121 5.45 4.49 9.95
C ARG A 121 6.49 3.38 9.90
N HIS A 122 6.38 2.34 10.74
CA HIS A 122 7.26 1.18 10.69
C HIS A 122 7.01 0.28 9.47
N GLY A 123 5.78 0.26 8.96
CA GLY A 123 5.40 -0.51 7.77
C GLY A 123 5.56 0.29 6.46
N GLU A 124 5.64 1.62 6.54
CA GLU A 124 5.97 2.48 5.41
C GLU A 124 7.46 2.36 5.00
N ARG A 125 8.34 2.17 5.98
CA ARG A 125 9.79 2.00 5.82
C ARG A 125 10.20 0.56 5.52
#